data_AF-A0A9D3ZUB2-F1
#
_entry.id   AF-A0A9D3ZUB2-F1
#
_cell.length_a   1.000
_cell.length_b   1.000
_cell.length_c   1.000
_cell.angle_alpha   90.00
_cell.angle_beta   90.00
_cell.angle_gamma   90.00
#
_symmetry.space_group_name_H-M   'P 1'
#
loop_
_entity.id
_entity.type
_entity.pdbx_description
1 polymer ?
#
loop_
_entity_poly.entity_id
_entity_poly.type
_entity_poly.pdbx_seq_one_letter_code
_entity_poly.pdbx_strand_id
1 'polypeptide(L)'
;MVSALIRCYYAVFKINYFPSRYDPSRHAERFPIPPAFCTGKREKCIIEKENNFKQPGERYRSWAPDREERFINRWFDALSDPRVTHEIRSIWITYWSQADKSLGQKLASRLNVRPSI
;
A
#
# COMPACT_ATOMS: atom_id res chain seq x y z
N MET A 1 -25.31 -32.85 8.07
CA MET A 1 -23.91 -33.26 8.33
C MET A 1 -23.31 -33.82 7.04
N VAL A 2 -22.88 -32.95 6.13
CA VAL A 2 -22.08 -33.36 4.96
C VAL A 2 -20.63 -33.28 5.42
N SER A 3 -20.22 -34.31 6.16
CA SER A 3 -18.89 -34.41 6.73
C SER A 3 -17.90 -34.81 5.62
N ALA A 4 -16.98 -33.89 5.34
CA ALA A 4 -15.62 -34.17 4.89
C ALA A 4 -15.43 -34.90 3.54
N LEU A 5 -15.87 -34.28 2.45
CA LEU A 5 -15.22 -34.45 1.14
C LEU A 5 -14.10 -33.41 0.94
N ILE A 6 -13.16 -33.34 1.89
CA ILE A 6 -11.85 -32.69 1.70
C ILE A 6 -10.78 -33.62 2.26
N ARG A 7 -10.56 -34.75 1.59
CA ARG A 7 -9.30 -35.51 1.65
C ARG A 7 -8.92 -36.03 0.26
N CYS A 8 -9.10 -35.21 -0.77
CA CYS A 8 -8.32 -35.37 -2.00
C CYS A 8 -6.90 -34.90 -1.69
N TYR A 9 -5.90 -35.75 -1.96
CA TYR A 9 -4.47 -35.63 -1.62
C TYR A 9 -4.04 -36.16 -0.23
N TYR A 10 -4.24 -37.45 0.02
CA TYR A 10 -3.19 -38.20 0.70
C TYR A 10 -2.05 -38.46 -0.29
N ALA A 11 -1.07 -37.58 -0.30
CA ALA A 11 0.19 -37.81 -1.00
C ALA A 11 0.99 -38.87 -0.24
N VAL A 12 0.86 -40.15 -0.61
CA VAL A 12 1.71 -41.24 -0.09
C VAL A 12 2.95 -41.35 -0.96
N PHE A 13 3.78 -40.29 -1.00
CA PHE A 13 5.08 -40.35 -1.66
C PHE A 13 6.15 -40.70 -0.62
N LYS A 14 6.87 -41.81 -0.84
CA LYS A 14 8.01 -42.25 -0.01
C LYS A 14 9.22 -41.30 -0.14
N ILE A 15 9.19 -40.40 -1.12
CA ILE A 15 10.29 -39.54 -1.54
C ILE A 15 9.75 -38.14 -1.71
N ASN A 16 10.21 -37.23 -0.87
CA ASN A 16 9.81 -35.81 -0.85
C ASN A 16 10.99 -34.89 -1.18
N TYR A 17 11.97 -35.38 -1.94
CA TYR A 17 13.17 -34.64 -2.34
C TYR A 17 13.44 -34.85 -3.83
N PHE A 18 13.98 -33.81 -4.48
CA PHE A 18 14.39 -33.83 -5.87
C PHE A 18 15.79 -33.19 -5.99
N PRO A 19 16.72 -33.76 -6.78
CA PRO A 19 16.57 -34.95 -7.63
C PRO A 19 16.63 -36.27 -6.83
N SER A 20 15.85 -37.28 -7.25
CA SER A 20 15.86 -38.62 -6.67
C SER A 20 16.07 -39.68 -7.76
N ARG A 21 16.78 -40.76 -7.42
CA ARG A 21 16.98 -41.90 -8.34
C ARG A 21 15.74 -42.77 -8.51
N TYR A 22 14.80 -42.70 -7.56
CA TYR A 22 13.65 -43.59 -7.50
C TYR A 22 12.35 -42.91 -7.93
N ASP A 23 12.33 -41.57 -8.05
CA ASP A 23 11.20 -40.80 -8.56
C ASP A 23 11.53 -40.31 -9.99
N PRO A 24 10.72 -40.65 -11.02
CA PRO A 24 10.95 -40.24 -12.40
C PRO A 24 10.62 -38.77 -12.69
N SER A 25 10.19 -38.00 -11.67
CA SER A 25 9.99 -36.56 -11.79
C SER A 25 11.21 -35.87 -12.42
N ARG A 26 10.96 -34.87 -13.28
CA ARG A 26 11.98 -34.12 -14.00
C ARG A 26 11.72 -32.62 -13.88
N HIS A 27 12.77 -31.82 -14.02
CA HIS A 27 12.60 -30.37 -14.19
C HIS A 27 11.70 -30.10 -15.40
N ALA A 28 10.81 -29.11 -15.27
CA ALA A 28 10.04 -28.59 -16.40
C ALA A 28 10.98 -28.02 -17.49
N GLU A 29 10.49 -27.97 -18.72
CA GLU A 29 11.20 -27.34 -19.83
C GLU A 29 11.49 -25.86 -19.50
N ARG A 30 12.70 -25.40 -19.84
CA ARG A 30 13.09 -24.01 -19.63
C ARG A 30 12.49 -23.15 -20.75
N PHE A 31 11.61 -22.24 -20.38
CA PHE A 31 11.22 -21.12 -21.21
C PHE A 31 12.17 -19.94 -20.95
N PRO A 32 12.57 -19.17 -21.97
CA PRO A 32 13.50 -18.08 -21.79
C PRO A 32 12.86 -17.01 -20.89
N ILE A 33 13.45 -16.80 -19.72
CA ILE A 33 13.15 -15.65 -18.86
C ILE A 33 14.13 -14.54 -19.29
N PRO A 34 13.65 -13.37 -19.72
CA PRO A 34 14.52 -12.27 -20.06
C PRO A 34 15.46 -11.94 -18.90
N PRO A 35 16.80 -11.92 -19.09
CA PRO A 35 17.71 -11.52 -18.03
C PRO A 35 17.48 -10.05 -17.71
N ALA A 36 17.34 -9.72 -16.42
CA ALA A 36 17.30 -8.33 -15.99
C ALA A 36 18.73 -7.77 -15.95
N PHE A 37 18.94 -6.61 -16.56
CA PHE A 37 20.18 -5.85 -16.39
C PHE A 37 20.14 -5.14 -15.03
N CYS A 38 20.93 -5.62 -14.09
CA CYS A 38 21.05 -5.01 -12.76
C CYS A 38 22.24 -4.04 -12.73
N THR A 39 21.98 -2.79 -12.38
CA THR A 39 22.99 -1.76 -12.14
C THR A 39 22.94 -1.31 -10.69
N GLY A 40 24.08 -0.91 -10.12
CA GLY A 40 24.17 -0.38 -8.75
C GLY A 40 24.71 -1.37 -7.71
N LYS A 41 24.55 -1.02 -6.43
CA LYS A 41 25.00 -1.81 -5.28
C LYS A 41 23.80 -2.32 -4.48
N ARG A 42 24.01 -3.41 -3.73
CA ARG A 42 22.98 -3.93 -2.82
C ARG A 42 22.92 -3.05 -1.57
N GLU A 43 21.93 -2.19 -1.51
CA GLU A 43 21.76 -1.22 -0.43
C GLU A 43 20.30 -1.17 0.06
N LYS A 44 20.10 -0.65 1.27
CA LYS A 44 18.78 -0.29 1.80
C LYS A 44 18.67 1.23 1.79
N CYS A 45 18.14 1.78 0.71
CA CYS A 45 17.97 3.22 0.55
C CYS A 45 16.54 3.55 0.08
N ILE A 46 16.16 4.81 0.23
CA ILE A 46 14.91 5.33 -0.30
C ILE A 46 15.11 5.60 -1.81
N ILE A 47 14.07 5.39 -2.61
CA ILE A 47 14.12 5.64 -4.05
C ILE A 47 14.30 7.14 -4.34
N GLU A 48 15.03 7.50 -5.39
CA GLU A 48 15.36 8.90 -5.68
C GLU A 48 14.14 9.77 -5.99
N LYS A 49 13.19 9.25 -6.78
CA LYS A 49 12.01 9.99 -7.24
C LYS A 49 10.75 9.50 -6.54
N GLU A 50 10.65 9.73 -5.23
CA GLU A 50 9.46 9.36 -4.45
C GLU A 50 8.18 10.07 -4.93
N ASN A 51 8.25 11.40 -5.11
CA ASN A 51 7.14 12.22 -5.61
C ASN A 51 5.79 11.93 -4.92
N ASN A 52 5.79 11.88 -3.58
CA ASN A 52 4.67 11.36 -2.79
C ASN A 52 3.36 12.18 -2.89
N PHE A 53 3.42 13.46 -3.29
CA PHE A 53 2.29 14.39 -3.18
C PHE A 53 1.61 14.77 -4.50
N LYS A 54 2.29 14.61 -5.64
CA LYS A 54 1.77 15.06 -6.94
C LYS A 54 0.51 14.29 -7.37
N GLN A 55 0.60 12.95 -7.42
CA GLN A 55 -0.52 12.12 -7.86
C GLN A 55 -1.74 12.20 -6.93
N PRO A 56 -1.59 12.18 -5.58
CA PRO A 56 -2.73 12.39 -4.68
C PRO A 56 -3.43 13.74 -4.89
N GLY A 57 -2.66 14.83 -5.09
CA GLY A 57 -3.21 16.14 -5.37
C GLY A 57 -3.99 16.20 -6.69
N GLU A 58 -3.44 15.62 -7.75
CA GLU A 58 -4.12 15.51 -9.05
C GLU A 58 -5.40 14.68 -8.94
N ARG A 59 -5.35 13.59 -8.19
CA ARG A 59 -6.52 12.74 -7.94
C ARG A 59 -7.62 13.50 -7.20
N TYR A 60 -7.26 14.26 -6.17
CA TYR A 60 -8.21 15.04 -5.40
C TYR A 60 -8.93 16.08 -6.27
N ARG A 61 -8.17 16.84 -7.07
CA ARG A 61 -8.71 17.85 -8.01
C ARG A 61 -9.61 17.27 -9.09
N SER A 62 -9.50 15.98 -9.39
CA SER A 62 -10.35 15.30 -10.38
C SER A 62 -11.76 14.96 -9.87
N TRP A 63 -12.02 15.10 -8.57
CA TRP A 63 -13.29 14.67 -7.98
C TRP A 63 -14.40 15.71 -8.13
N ALA A 64 -15.63 15.22 -8.27
CA ALA A 64 -16.82 16.05 -8.13
C ALA A 64 -16.96 16.52 -6.67
N PRO A 65 -17.60 17.68 -6.42
CA PRO A 65 -17.66 18.30 -5.09
C PRO A 65 -18.27 17.39 -4.01
N ASP A 66 -19.25 16.56 -4.36
CA ASP A 66 -19.89 15.61 -3.43
C ASP A 66 -18.89 14.56 -2.92
N ARG A 67 -17.99 14.09 -3.79
CA ARG A 67 -16.97 13.10 -3.45
C ARG A 67 -15.84 13.74 -2.66
N GLU A 68 -15.47 14.97 -3.02
CA GLU A 68 -14.51 15.79 -2.28
C GLU A 68 -14.95 15.93 -0.81
N GLU A 69 -16.21 16.32 -0.59
CA GLU A 69 -16.76 16.50 0.75
C GLU A 69 -16.80 15.19 1.55
N ARG A 70 -17.24 14.08 0.94
CA ARG A 70 -17.21 12.76 1.60
C ARG A 70 -15.80 12.36 2.04
N PHE A 71 -14.79 12.67 1.22
CA PHE A 71 -13.39 12.38 1.56
C PHE A 71 -12.90 13.23 2.72
N ILE A 72 -13.21 14.54 2.72
CA ILE A 72 -12.88 15.45 3.81
C ILE A 72 -13.55 14.99 5.11
N ASN A 73 -14.82 14.60 5.09
CA ASN A 73 -15.54 14.10 6.26
C ASN A 73 -14.84 12.87 6.86
N ARG A 74 -14.46 11.89 6.03
CA ARG A 74 -13.76 10.69 6.50
C ARG A 74 -12.42 11.01 7.18
N TRP A 75 -11.66 11.95 6.63
CA TRP A 75 -10.39 12.38 7.25
C TRP A 75 -10.60 13.21 8.50
N PHE A 76 -11.64 14.04 8.52
CA PHE A 76 -12.03 14.77 9.72
C PHE A 76 -12.36 13.82 10.86
N ASP A 77 -13.18 12.80 10.63
CA ASP A 77 -13.55 11.81 11.64
C ASP A 77 -12.31 11.06 12.15
N ALA A 78 -11.43 10.63 11.24
CA ALA A 78 -10.19 9.92 11.60
C ALA A 78 -9.22 10.77 12.44
N LEU A 79 -9.09 12.06 12.13
CA LEU A 79 -8.17 12.98 12.83
C LEU A 79 -8.77 13.57 14.11
N SER A 80 -10.09 13.46 14.28
CA SER A 80 -10.80 13.88 15.50
C SER A 80 -10.78 12.83 16.59
N ASP A 81 -10.32 11.60 16.30
CA ASP A 81 -10.23 10.54 17.30
C ASP A 81 -9.35 10.97 18.49
N PRO A 82 -9.79 10.76 19.75
CA PRO A 82 -9.07 11.19 20.94
C PRO A 82 -7.70 10.53 21.11
N ARG A 83 -7.45 9.40 20.43
CA ARG A 83 -6.15 8.71 20.45
C ARG A 83 -5.13 9.37 19.52
N VAL A 84 -5.58 10.23 18.60
CA VAL A 84 -4.71 10.96 17.68
C VAL A 84 -4.15 12.19 18.39
N THR A 85 -2.83 12.19 18.59
CA THR A 85 -2.14 13.33 19.20
C THR A 85 -2.16 14.55 18.29
N HIS A 86 -2.00 15.74 18.88
CA HIS A 86 -1.92 16.99 18.13
C HIS A 86 -0.76 16.98 17.11
N GLU A 87 0.35 16.34 17.44
CA GLU A 87 1.50 16.19 16.55
C GLU A 87 1.16 15.39 15.31
N ILE A 88 0.56 14.21 15.47
CA ILE A 88 0.13 13.36 14.36
C ILE A 88 -0.86 14.12 13.47
N ARG A 89 -1.82 14.83 14.08
CA ARG A 89 -2.79 15.66 13.36
C ARG A 89 -2.10 16.73 12.51
N SER A 90 -1.11 17.43 13.06
CA SER A 90 -0.34 18.47 12.37
C SER A 90 0.45 17.90 11.17
N ILE A 91 1.10 16.75 11.36
CA ILE A 91 1.86 16.06 10.29
C ILE A 91 0.93 15.70 9.13
N TRP A 92 -0.24 15.11 9.41
CA TRP A 92 -1.20 14.75 8.38
C TRP A 92 -1.76 15.98 7.65
N ILE A 93 -2.10 17.05 8.36
CA ILE A 93 -2.54 18.31 7.73
C ILE A 93 -1.44 18.86 6.82
N THR A 94 -0.18 18.77 7.23
CA THR A 94 0.97 19.20 6.43
C THR A 94 1.11 18.38 5.14
N TYR A 95 1.00 17.05 5.22
CA TYR A 95 1.03 16.19 4.03
C TYR A 95 -0.13 16.44 3.08
N TRP A 96 -1.35 16.60 3.60
CA TRP A 96 -2.51 16.92 2.76
C TRP A 96 -2.39 18.31 2.12
N SER A 97 -1.79 19.27 2.81
CA SER A 97 -1.50 20.61 2.26
C SER A 97 -0.44 20.58 1.16
N GLN A 98 0.55 19.69 1.26
CA GLN A 98 1.54 19.47 0.20
C GLN A 98 0.92 18.82 -1.05
N ALA A 99 -0.07 17.93 -0.87
CA ALA A 99 -0.81 17.35 -1.98
C ALA A 99 -1.75 18.35 -2.66
N ASP A 100 -2.56 19.08 -1.88
CA ASP A 100 -3.42 20.15 -2.37
C ASP A 100 -3.70 21.20 -1.27
N LYS A 101 -3.46 22.47 -1.59
CA LYS A 101 -3.61 23.58 -0.62
C LYS A 101 -5.06 23.70 -0.10
N SER A 102 -6.05 23.49 -0.96
CA SER A 102 -7.45 23.65 -0.60
C SER A 102 -7.92 22.52 0.33
N LEU A 103 -7.44 21.29 0.10
CA LEU A 103 -7.70 20.14 0.97
C LEU A 103 -7.15 20.37 2.39
N GLY A 104 -5.86 20.76 2.48
CA GLY A 104 -5.21 21.05 3.75
C GLY A 104 -5.94 22.13 4.55
N GLN A 105 -6.32 23.22 3.89
CA GLN A 105 -7.08 24.32 4.50
C GLN A 105 -8.45 23.85 5.01
N LYS A 106 -9.23 23.13 4.20
CA LYS A 106 -10.56 22.62 4.59
C LYS A 106 -10.48 21.70 5.82
N LEU A 107 -9.44 20.85 5.91
CA LEU A 107 -9.22 19.99 7.07
C LEU A 107 -8.79 20.78 8.31
N ALA A 108 -7.83 21.70 8.17
CA ALA A 108 -7.33 22.51 9.28
C ALA A 108 -8.43 23.38 9.90
N SER A 109 -9.26 24.03 9.07
CA SER A 109 -10.38 24.85 9.52
C SER A 109 -11.42 24.07 10.33
N ARG A 110 -11.71 22.81 9.94
CA ARG A 110 -12.69 21.99 10.66
C ARG A 110 -12.15 21.47 12.00
N LEU A 111 -10.86 21.18 12.08
CA LEU A 111 -10.22 20.63 13.28
C LEU A 111 -9.77 21.70 14.29
N ASN A 112 -10.05 22.99 14.03
CA ASN A 112 -9.58 24.14 14.82
C ASN A 112 -8.06 24.15 15.08
N VAL A 113 -7.28 23.52 14.19
CA VAL A 113 -5.81 23.52 14.29
C VAL A 113 -5.33 24.86 13.75
N ARG A 114 -4.65 25.65 14.58
CA ARG A 114 -4.01 26.89 14.11
C ARG A 114 -2.94 26.51 13.07
N PRO A 115 -2.91 27.12 11.88
CA PRO A 115 -1.81 26.90 10.95
C PRO A 115 -0.51 27.33 11.61
N SER A 116 0.45 26.41 11.80
CA SER A 116 1.82 26.81 12.09
C SER A 116 2.46 27.20 10.76
N ILE A 117 2.66 28.51 10.61
CA ILE A 117 3.44 29.12 9.51
C ILE A 117 4.88 28.61 9.59
#